data_AF-A0A9E5LWM6-F1
#
_entry.id   AF-A0A9E5LWM6-F1
#
_cell.length_a   1.000
_cell.length_b   1.000
_cell.length_c   1.000
_cell.angle_alpha   90.00
_cell.angle_beta   90.00
_cell.angle_gamma   90.00
#
_symmetry.space_group_name_H-M   'P 1'
#
loop_
_entity.id
_entity.type
_entity.pdbx_description
1 polymer ?
#
loop_
_entity_poly.entity_id
_entity_poly.type
_entity_poly.pdbx_seq_one_letter_code
_entity_poly.pdbx_strand_id
1 'polypeptide(L)' 'MTTAPDLATVKAYLLNLQDSICAGLAAEDGRANFTTDEWTRTQPVAPGAHALGGGGRTRILADGEVFEKAGVAFSHVTG' A
#
# COMPACT_ATOMS: atom_id res chain seq x y z
N MET A 1 10.78 -3.23 29.43
CA MET A 1 9.48 -3.37 28.73
C MET A 1 9.61 -2.60 27.43
N THR A 2 9.39 -3.23 26.29
CA THR A 2 9.43 -2.55 24.98
C THR A 2 8.07 -1.91 24.75
N THR A 3 8.01 -0.59 24.70
CA THR A 3 6.78 0.14 24.37
C THR A 3 6.34 -0.22 22.95
N ALA A 4 5.02 -0.27 22.71
CA ALA A 4 4.52 -0.46 21.36
C ALA A 4 5.04 0.66 20.43
N PRO A 5 5.43 0.34 19.18
CA PRO A 5 5.86 1.34 18.22
C PRO A 5 4.70 2.30 17.90
N ASP A 6 5.04 3.56 17.64
CA ASP A 6 4.06 4.53 17.17
C ASP A 6 3.56 4.14 15.77
N LEU A 7 2.28 3.77 15.69
CA LEU A 7 1.64 3.32 14.46
C LEU A 7 1.64 4.40 13.37
N ALA A 8 1.59 5.69 13.74
CA ALA A 8 1.64 6.78 12.77
C ALA A 8 3.01 6.84 12.10
N THR A 9 4.09 6.74 12.89
CA THR A 9 5.47 6.68 12.40
C THR A 9 5.69 5.45 11.52
N VAL A 10 5.22 4.27 11.93
CA VAL A 10 5.35 3.04 11.12
C VAL A 10 4.58 3.16 9.80
N LYS A 11 3.34 3.68 9.82
CA LYS A 11 2.55 3.93 8.60
C LYS A 11 3.27 4.87 7.65
N ALA A 12 3.80 6.00 8.14
CA ALA A 12 4.52 6.96 7.33
C ALA A 12 5.78 6.34 6.70
N TYR A 13 6.54 5.57 7.49
CA TYR A 13 7.71 4.84 6.99
C TYR A 13 7.34 3.88 5.86
N LEU A 14 6.31 3.06 6.03
CA LEU A 14 5.91 2.06 5.02
C LEU A 14 5.36 2.69 3.74
N LEU A 15 4.64 3.82 3.84
CA LEU A 15 4.20 4.58 2.67
C LEU A 15 5.39 5.16 1.91
N ASN A 16 6.35 5.77 2.62
CA ASN A 16 7.58 6.27 2.01
C ASN A 16 8.41 5.14 1.38
N LEU A 17 8.47 3.97 2.02
CA LEU A 17 9.14 2.80 1.47
C LEU A 17 8.48 2.34 0.17
N GLN A 18 7.14 2.29 0.12
CA GLN A 18 6.41 1.99 -1.12
C GLN A 18 6.78 2.99 -2.23
N ASP A 19 6.86 4.28 -1.90
CA ASP A 19 7.20 5.32 -2.88
C ASP A 19 8.63 5.18 -3.39
N SER A 20 9.60 4.90 -2.51
CA SER A 20 10.99 4.64 -2.89
C SER A 20 11.14 3.39 -3.77
N ILE A 21 10.44 2.30 -3.44
CA ILE A 21 10.47 1.07 -4.26
C ILE A 21 9.87 1.33 -5.64
N CYS A 22 8.70 1.98 -5.72
CA CYS A 22 8.05 2.27 -6.99
C CYS A 22 8.90 3.20 -7.86
N ALA A 23 9.56 4.21 -7.26
CA ALA A 23 10.47 5.10 -7.96
C ALA A 23 11.68 4.34 -8.53
N GLY A 24 12.30 3.47 -7.74
CA GLY A 24 13.40 2.61 -8.20
C GLY A 24 12.96 1.70 -9.34
N LEU A 25 11.86 0.98 -9.19
CA LEU A 25 11.36 0.06 -10.22
C LEU A 25 10.96 0.78 -11.52
N ALA A 26 10.34 1.96 -11.45
CA ALA A 26 10.00 2.75 -12.64
C ALA A 26 11.26 3.29 -13.34
N ALA A 27 12.30 3.66 -12.58
CA ALA A 27 13.57 4.09 -13.15
C ALA A 27 14.31 2.95 -13.87
N GLU A 28 14.30 1.75 -13.29
CA GLU A 28 14.85 0.55 -13.95
C GLU A 28 14.03 0.11 -15.16
N ASP A 29 12.69 0.27 -15.14
CA ASP A 29 11.85 -0.03 -16.30
C ASP A 29 12.07 0.95 -17.46
N GLY A 30 12.23 2.24 -17.17
CA GLY A 30 12.52 3.28 -18.16
C GLY A 30 11.36 3.64 -19.10
N ARG A 31 10.29 2.82 -19.18
CA ARG A 31 9.14 3.04 -20.05
C ARG A 31 7.83 3.25 -19.30
N ALA A 32 7.43 2.31 -18.46
CA ALA A 32 6.14 2.34 -17.78
C ALA A 32 6.24 2.96 -16.39
N ASN A 33 5.11 3.52 -15.93
CA ASN A 33 4.98 4.12 -14.60
C ASN A 33 3.90 3.40 -13.79
N PHE A 34 4.02 3.50 -12.46
CA PHE A 34 3.02 2.94 -11.56
C PHE A 34 1.71 3.75 -11.57
N THR A 35 0.59 3.07 -11.80
CA THR A 35 -0.76 3.54 -11.51
C THR A 35 -1.09 3.27 -10.04
N THR A 36 -1.76 4.22 -9.38
CA THR A 36 -2.12 4.12 -7.96
C THR A 36 -3.62 3.94 -7.79
N ASP A 37 -4.00 2.97 -6.95
CA ASP A 37 -5.36 2.73 -6.49
C ASP A 37 -5.39 2.82 -4.96
N GLU A 38 -6.09 3.82 -4.44
CA GLU A 38 -6.32 4.01 -3.01
C GLU A 38 -7.71 3.54 -2.65
N TRP A 39 -7.79 2.73 -1.58
CA TRP A 39 -9.06 2.14 -1.17
C TRP A 39 -9.24 2.21 0.34
N THR A 40 -10.50 2.28 0.74
CA THR A 40 -10.93 2.30 2.13
C THR A 40 -12.00 1.24 2.34
N ARG A 41 -11.95 0.53 3.46
CA ARG A 41 -12.97 -0.41 3.91
C ARG A 41 -13.67 0.17 5.13
N THR A 42 -14.94 0.49 4.97
CA THR A 42 -15.79 0.95 6.06
C THR A 42 -16.17 -0.22 6.96
N GLN A 43 -16.14 0.01 8.28
CA GLN A 43 -16.48 -0.99 9.28
C GLN A 43 -18.01 -1.24 9.28
N PRO A 44 -18.49 -2.49 9.20
CA PRO A 44 -19.92 -2.79 9.30
C PRO A 44 -20.48 -2.36 10.66
N VAL A 45 -21.62 -1.67 10.67
CA VAL A 45 -22.31 -1.20 11.89
C VAL A 45 -23.38 -2.20 12.38
N ALA A 46 -23.46 -3.38 11.76
CA ALA A 46 -24.48 -4.37 12.07
C ALA A 46 -24.10 -5.19 13.34
N PRO A 47 -25.04 -5.42 14.28
CA PRO A 47 -24.82 -6.27 15.44
C PRO A 47 -24.39 -7.68 15.02
N GLY A 48 -23.30 -8.19 15.61
CA GLY A 48 -22.77 -9.53 15.33
C GLY A 48 -21.90 -9.65 14.06
N ALA A 49 -21.66 -8.56 13.33
CA ALA A 49 -20.73 -8.57 12.20
C ALA A 49 -19.27 -8.47 12.67
N HIS A 50 -18.37 -9.23 12.04
CA HIS A 50 -16.93 -9.00 12.17
C HIS A 50 -16.58 -7.62 11.62
N ALA A 51 -16.12 -6.75 12.53
CA ALA A 51 -16.00 -5.32 12.27
C ALA A 51 -14.61 -4.99 11.68
N LEU A 52 -14.35 -5.45 10.45
CA LEU A 52 -13.11 -5.16 9.73
C LEU A 52 -13.21 -3.80 9.01
N GLY A 53 -12.22 -2.94 9.23
CA GLY A 53 -12.08 -1.63 8.60
C GLY A 53 -10.65 -1.33 8.12
N GLY A 54 -10.35 -0.06 7.86
CA GLY A 54 -9.04 0.41 7.43
C GLY A 54 -8.97 0.68 5.93
N GLY A 55 -7.80 0.50 5.32
CA GLY A 55 -7.60 0.81 3.90
C GLY A 55 -6.20 0.49 3.40
N GLY A 56 -5.87 0.96 2.21
CA GLY A 56 -4.59 0.69 1.58
C GLY A 56 -4.35 1.51 0.32
N ARG A 57 -3.14 1.32 -0.23
CA ARG A 57 -2.68 1.93 -1.47
C ARG A 57 -1.99 0.85 -2.30
N THR A 58 -2.60 0.48 -3.40
CA THR A 58 -2.05 -0.48 -4.36
C THR A 58 -1.41 0.29 -5.50
N ARG A 59 -0.17 -0.03 -5.87
CA ARG A 59 0.51 0.57 -7.03
C ARG A 59 0.90 -0.54 -7.99
N ILE A 60 0.49 -0.41 -9.26
CA ILE A 60 0.77 -1.38 -10.33
C ILE A 60 1.45 -0.67 -11.51
N LEU A 61 2.57 -1.21 -11.97
CA LEU A 61 3.17 -0.95 -13.27
C LEU A 61 2.86 -2.15 -14.17
N ALA A 62 2.45 -1.89 -15.41
CA ALA A 62 2.16 -2.93 -16.40
C ALA A 62 2.62 -2.48 -17.78
N ASP A 63 2.87 -3.45 -18.65
CA ASP A 63 3.29 -3.24 -20.04
C ASP A 63 4.60 -2.43 -20.15
N GLY A 64 5.50 -2.65 -19.18
CA GLY A 64 6.83 -2.06 -19.10
C GLY A 64 7.81 -2.68 -20.09
N GLU A 65 8.96 -2.03 -20.25
CA GLU A 65 10.03 -2.54 -21.10
C GLU A 65 10.83 -3.66 -20.43
N VAL A 66 10.99 -3.55 -19.10
CA VAL A 66 11.69 -4.55 -18.28
C VAL A 66 10.69 -5.43 -17.54
N PHE A 67 9.68 -4.81 -16.94
CA PHE A 67 8.65 -5.52 -16.19
C PHE A 67 7.37 -5.64 -17.02
N GLU A 68 7.00 -6.86 -17.40
CA GLU A 68 5.66 -7.14 -17.93
C GLU A 68 4.59 -6.64 -16.94
N LYS A 69 4.83 -6.88 -15.64
CA LYS A 69 4.00 -6.37 -14.55
C LYS A 69 4.76 -6.31 -13.23
N ALA A 70 4.60 -5.23 -12.48
CA ALA A 70 5.11 -5.07 -11.12
C ALA A 70 4.03 -4.48 -10.20
N GLY A 71 4.00 -4.92 -8.94
CA GLY A 71 3.01 -4.46 -7.96
C GLY A 71 3.61 -4.26 -6.57
N VAL A 72 3.32 -3.10 -5.98
CA VAL A 72 3.71 -2.77 -4.61
C VAL A 72 2.47 -2.29 -3.86
N ALA A 73 2.05 -3.04 -2.85
CA ALA A 73 0.82 -2.76 -2.10
C ALA A 73 1.11 -2.42 -0.64
N PHE A 74 0.42 -1.39 -0.14
CA PHE A 74 0.37 -1.03 1.26
C PHE A 74 -1.04 -1.27 1.80
N SER A 75 -1.16 -1.77 3.02
CA SER A 75 -2.44 -1.95 3.71
C SER A 75 -2.29 -1.66 5.20
N HIS A 76 -3.23 -0.91 5.75
CA HIS A 76 -3.40 -0.69 7.17
C HIS A 76 -4.86 -0.96 7.51
N VAL A 77 -5.11 -2.16 8.03
CA VAL A 77 -6.43 -2.68 8.35
C VAL A 77 -6.67 -2.65 9.86
N THR A 78 -7.93 -2.50 10.26
CA THR A 78 -8.35 -2.46 11.67
C THR A 78 -9.44 -3.48 11.92
N GLY A 79 -9.54 -3.99 13.14
CA GLY A 79 -10.52 -4.98 13.57
C GLY A 79 -10.52 -5.18 15.07
#